data_AF-A0A2G2DNL1-F1
#
_entry.id   AF-A0A2G2DNL1-F1
#
_cell.length_a   1.000
_cell.length_b   1.000
_cell.length_c   1.000
_cell.angle_alpha   90.00
_cell.angle_beta   90.00
_cell.angle_gamma   90.00
#
_symmetry.space_group_name_H-M   'P 1'
#
loop_
_entity.id
_entity.type
_entity.pdbx_description
1 polymer ?
#
loop_
_entity_poly.entity_id
_entity_poly.type
_entity_poly.pdbx_seq_one_letter_code
_entity_poly.pdbx_strand_id
1 'polypeptide(L)'
;MKNISTLVVIVFLLQACASTKNIHTDVLPSEVEAKVKFDMSLDDFKKLKGTSASETEANNFRTIYTERVSEERVSGFAYYFSTEGEKPLYEIIIIYKDENERDIDAERLFGEPNVDGEEWFIERKPHDLKAWKYRNKLIITALIPGTEWYKDAYD
;
A
#
# COMPACT_ATOMS: atom_id res chain seq x y z
N MET A 1 7.59 -11.65 73.12
CA MET A 1 6.51 -11.07 72.30
C MET A 1 6.69 -11.59 70.89
N LYS A 2 5.69 -12.31 70.37
CA LYS A 2 5.56 -12.61 68.93
C LYS A 2 5.47 -11.29 68.17
N ASN A 3 5.87 -11.29 66.90
CA ASN A 3 5.18 -10.69 65.74
C ASN A 3 6.13 -10.77 64.54
N ILE A 4 5.99 -11.82 63.71
CA ILE A 4 5.19 -11.86 62.48
C ILE A 4 6.03 -11.35 61.29
N SER A 5 6.44 -12.32 60.47
CA SER A 5 6.87 -12.16 59.09
C SER A 5 5.81 -11.43 58.27
N THR A 6 6.22 -10.52 57.38
CA THR A 6 5.39 -10.05 56.24
C THR A 6 6.37 -9.70 55.12
N LEU A 7 6.62 -10.63 54.20
CA LEU A 7 5.91 -10.86 52.93
C LEU A 7 6.54 -10.06 51.79
N VAL A 8 7.22 -10.83 50.95
CA VAL A 8 7.73 -10.54 49.61
C VAL A 8 6.58 -10.13 48.68
N VAL A 9 6.88 -9.32 47.66
CA VAL A 9 6.69 -9.64 46.22
C VAL A 9 6.72 -8.31 45.45
N ILE A 10 7.81 -8.16 44.70
CA ILE A 10 7.99 -7.19 43.62
C ILE A 10 7.01 -7.59 42.50
N VAL A 11 5.94 -6.81 42.30
CA VAL A 11 5.12 -6.87 41.09
C VAL A 11 5.15 -5.52 40.40
N PHE A 12 6.12 -5.34 39.51
CA PHE A 12 5.96 -4.46 38.35
C PHE A 12 6.53 -5.20 37.13
N LEU A 13 5.90 -6.32 36.80
CA LEU A 13 6.07 -6.97 35.51
C LEU A 13 5.43 -6.07 34.45
N LEU A 14 6.30 -5.36 33.73
CA LEU A 14 6.26 -5.17 32.29
C LEU A 14 4.86 -5.36 31.69
N GLN A 15 4.07 -4.28 31.64
CA GLN A 15 3.11 -4.11 30.55
C GLN A 15 3.93 -3.96 29.27
N ALA A 16 4.44 -5.08 28.75
CA ALA A 16 4.74 -5.17 27.34
C ALA A 16 3.40 -4.97 26.65
N CYS A 17 3.20 -3.77 26.10
CA CYS A 17 2.21 -3.53 25.07
C CYS A 17 2.52 -4.52 23.94
N ALA A 18 1.93 -5.71 24.00
CA ALA A 18 1.68 -6.49 22.81
C ALA A 18 0.63 -5.71 22.02
N SER A 19 1.08 -4.66 21.32
CA SER A 19 0.36 -4.19 20.14
C SER A 19 0.38 -5.36 19.18
N THR A 20 -0.68 -6.16 19.24
CA THR A 20 -1.07 -7.05 18.16
C THR A 20 -1.05 -6.18 16.92
N LYS A 21 0.01 -6.29 16.10
CA LYS A 21 0.01 -5.71 14.76
C LYS A 21 -1.18 -6.36 14.07
N ASN A 22 -2.29 -5.64 13.97
CA ASN A 22 -3.34 -6.00 13.05
C ASN A 22 -2.65 -6.00 11.69
N ILE A 23 -2.33 -7.18 11.18
CA ILE A 23 -1.89 -7.34 9.81
C ILE A 23 -3.14 -7.02 9.00
N HIS A 24 -3.32 -5.75 8.66
CA HIS A 24 -4.36 -5.33 7.74
C HIS A 24 -4.13 -6.14 6.47
N THR A 25 -5.07 -7.03 6.15
CA THR A 25 -5.00 -7.87 4.95
C THR A 25 -5.16 -7.04 3.68
N ASP A 26 -5.68 -5.83 3.84
CA ASP A 26 -5.94 -4.89 2.77
C ASP A 26 -4.74 -3.96 2.64
N VAL A 27 -4.12 -3.99 1.46
CA VAL A 27 -2.99 -3.12 1.10
C VAL A 27 -3.45 -1.93 0.26
N LEU A 28 -4.75 -1.79 0.03
CA LEU A 28 -5.38 -0.72 -0.75
C LEU A 28 -6.53 -0.15 0.09
N PRO A 29 -6.81 1.16 -0.01
CA PRO A 29 -7.97 1.75 0.65
C PRO A 29 -9.26 1.25 0.01
N SER A 30 -10.36 1.29 0.77
CA SER A 30 -11.69 0.79 0.36
C SER A 30 -12.25 1.46 -0.89
N GLU A 31 -11.80 2.68 -1.17
CA GLU A 31 -12.16 3.48 -2.33
C GLU A 31 -11.59 2.88 -3.63
N VAL A 32 -10.51 2.08 -3.55
CA VAL A 32 -10.08 1.27 -4.69
C VAL A 32 -11.06 0.12 -4.83
N GLU A 33 -11.69 0.01 -5.99
CA GLU A 33 -12.59 -1.10 -6.31
C GLU A 33 -11.93 -2.45 -5.97
N ALA A 34 -12.58 -3.24 -5.11
CA ALA A 34 -12.01 -4.45 -4.51
C ALA A 34 -11.51 -5.52 -5.51
N LYS A 35 -11.91 -5.42 -6.78
CA LYS A 35 -11.48 -6.33 -7.86
C LYS A 35 -10.17 -5.87 -8.52
N VAL A 36 -9.76 -4.62 -8.34
CA VAL A 36 -8.44 -4.13 -8.78
C VAL A 36 -7.39 -4.75 -7.87
N LYS A 37 -6.41 -5.42 -8.47
CA LYS A 37 -5.33 -6.09 -7.75
C LYS A 37 -4.05 -6.02 -8.57
N PHE A 38 -2.92 -5.99 -7.88
CA PHE A 38 -1.62 -6.14 -8.52
C PHE A 38 -1.56 -7.44 -9.34
N ASP A 39 -0.76 -7.40 -10.41
CA ASP A 39 -0.56 -8.51 -11.36
C ASP A 39 -1.80 -8.85 -12.21
N MET A 40 -2.86 -8.03 -12.19
CA MET A 40 -3.94 -8.16 -13.16
C MET A 40 -3.49 -7.65 -14.54
N SER A 41 -3.90 -8.35 -15.61
CA SER A 41 -3.60 -7.94 -16.98
C SER A 41 -4.29 -6.62 -17.35
N LEU A 42 -3.70 -5.86 -18.26
CA LEU A 42 -4.31 -4.66 -18.81
C LEU A 42 -5.69 -4.95 -19.45
N ASP A 43 -5.84 -6.10 -20.11
CA ASP A 43 -7.11 -6.48 -20.74
C ASP A 43 -8.22 -6.72 -19.71
N ASP A 44 -7.91 -7.40 -18.61
CA ASP A 44 -8.89 -7.61 -17.54
C ASP A 44 -9.20 -6.33 -16.80
N PHE A 45 -8.22 -5.43 -16.64
CA PHE A 45 -8.45 -4.10 -16.08
C PHE A 45 -9.40 -3.29 -16.96
N LYS A 46 -9.20 -3.29 -18.28
CA LYS A 46 -10.08 -2.58 -19.22
C LYS A 46 -11.50 -3.13 -19.21
N LYS A 47 -11.67 -4.46 -19.09
CA LYS A 47 -13.00 -5.07 -18.92
C LYS A 47 -13.64 -4.67 -17.60
N LEU A 48 -12.85 -4.57 -16.52
CA LEU A 48 -13.32 -4.21 -15.19
C LEU A 48 -13.78 -2.74 -15.13
N LYS A 49 -12.91 -1.82 -15.54
CA LYS A 49 -13.14 -0.37 -15.43
C LYS A 49 -13.99 0.20 -16.56
N GLY A 50 -14.01 -0.44 -17.73
CA GLY A 50 -14.72 0.07 -18.89
C GLY A 50 -14.28 1.50 -19.21
N THR A 51 -15.22 2.45 -19.11
CA THR A 51 -14.97 3.88 -19.37
C THR A 51 -14.66 4.70 -18.13
N SER A 52 -14.62 4.12 -16.93
CA SER A 52 -14.33 4.88 -15.70
C SER A 52 -12.85 5.28 -15.58
N ALA A 53 -11.96 4.49 -16.16
CA ALA A 53 -10.54 4.79 -16.29
C ALA A 53 -10.18 5.07 -17.75
N SER A 54 -9.33 6.06 -17.99
CA SER A 54 -8.85 6.43 -19.32
C SER A 54 -7.34 6.39 -19.39
N GLU A 55 -6.80 5.91 -20.51
CA GLU A 55 -5.39 6.00 -20.81
C GLU A 55 -4.99 7.48 -20.93
N THR A 56 -3.92 7.86 -20.25
CA THR A 56 -3.43 9.26 -20.22
C THR A 56 -2.02 9.40 -20.77
N GLU A 57 -1.21 8.35 -20.63
CA GLU A 57 0.15 8.32 -21.15
C GLU A 57 0.52 6.88 -21.45
N ALA A 58 1.29 6.69 -22.53
CA ALA A 58 2.00 5.47 -22.81
C ALA A 58 3.42 5.84 -23.26
N ASN A 59 4.42 5.24 -22.62
CA ASN A 59 5.82 5.35 -23.02
C ASN A 59 6.42 3.94 -23.13
N ASN A 60 7.74 3.84 -23.35
CA ASN A 60 8.37 2.53 -23.58
C ASN A 60 8.36 1.61 -22.36
N PHE A 61 8.15 2.14 -21.15
CA PHE A 61 8.23 1.39 -19.90
C PHE A 61 6.87 1.09 -19.29
N ARG A 62 5.89 2.00 -19.48
CA ARG A 62 4.57 1.86 -18.87
C ARG A 62 3.43 2.45 -19.69
N THR A 63 2.25 1.90 -19.46
CA THR A 63 0.97 2.48 -19.84
C THR A 63 0.23 2.95 -18.59
N ILE A 64 -0.27 4.19 -18.61
CA ILE A 64 -0.89 4.85 -17.45
C ILE A 64 -2.38 5.07 -17.72
N TYR A 65 -3.21 4.49 -16.84
CA TYR A 65 -4.64 4.77 -16.78
C TYR A 65 -4.95 5.63 -15.56
N THR A 66 -5.84 6.62 -15.72
CA THR A 66 -6.33 7.44 -14.60
C THR A 66 -7.83 7.34 -14.47
N GLU A 67 -8.31 7.40 -13.23
CA GLU A 67 -9.72 7.42 -12.87
C GLU A 67 -9.94 8.59 -11.92
N ARG A 68 -10.92 9.45 -12.21
CA ARG A 68 -11.38 10.48 -11.26
C ARG A 68 -12.58 9.94 -10.51
N VAL A 69 -12.60 10.17 -9.21
CA VAL A 69 -13.72 9.75 -8.36
C VAL A 69 -14.26 10.94 -7.57
N SER A 70 -15.51 10.83 -7.13
CA SER A 70 -16.19 11.84 -6.30
C SER A 70 -16.34 11.34 -4.85
N GLU A 71 -15.30 10.68 -4.34
CA GLU A 71 -15.27 10.18 -2.96
C GLU A 71 -14.95 11.30 -1.97
N GLU A 72 -15.23 11.06 -0.69
CA GLU A 72 -15.02 12.06 0.37
C GLU A 72 -13.53 12.42 0.52
N ARG A 73 -12.64 11.43 0.53
CA ARG A 73 -11.21 11.59 0.84
C ARG A 73 -10.30 11.50 -0.39
N VAL A 74 -10.74 10.76 -1.41
CA VAL A 74 -9.97 10.47 -2.63
C VAL A 74 -10.52 11.27 -3.81
N SER A 75 -9.62 11.82 -4.62
CA SER A 75 -9.95 12.57 -5.85
C SER A 75 -9.73 11.76 -7.12
N GLY A 76 -8.90 10.71 -7.06
CA GLY A 76 -8.68 9.81 -8.18
C GLY A 76 -7.60 8.79 -7.93
N PHE A 77 -7.35 8.01 -8.97
CA PHE A 77 -6.35 6.95 -9.02
C PHE A 77 -5.52 7.04 -10.30
N ALA A 78 -4.28 6.57 -10.23
CA ALA A 78 -3.51 6.22 -11.41
C ALA A 78 -3.05 4.76 -11.31
N TYR A 79 -3.09 4.06 -12.45
CA TYR A 79 -2.79 2.64 -12.57
C TYR A 79 -1.72 2.45 -13.63
N TYR A 80 -0.58 1.90 -13.24
CA TYR A 80 0.59 1.75 -14.09
C TYR A 80 0.76 0.29 -14.47
N PHE A 81 0.73 0.04 -15.78
CA PHE A 81 0.91 -1.26 -16.38
C PHE A 81 2.26 -1.34 -17.07
N SER A 82 2.94 -2.47 -16.94
CA SER A 82 4.15 -2.72 -17.74
C SER A 82 3.80 -2.75 -19.23
N THR A 83 4.74 -2.35 -20.07
CA THR A 83 4.64 -2.54 -21.53
C THR A 83 5.05 -3.94 -21.97
N GLU A 84 5.75 -4.67 -21.11
CA GLU A 84 6.32 -6.00 -21.36
C GLU A 84 5.40 -7.13 -20.87
N GLY A 85 5.61 -8.32 -21.43
CA GLY A 85 4.89 -9.55 -21.03
C GLY A 85 3.37 -9.42 -21.14
N GLU A 86 2.65 -9.88 -20.11
CA GLU A 86 1.18 -9.77 -20.02
C GLU A 86 0.68 -8.36 -19.62
N LYS A 87 1.59 -7.38 -19.56
CA LYS A 87 1.30 -6.01 -19.12
C LYS A 87 0.61 -5.98 -17.75
N PRO A 88 1.23 -6.54 -16.70
CA PRO A 88 0.62 -6.57 -15.36
C PRO A 88 0.50 -5.16 -14.77
N LEU A 89 -0.57 -4.94 -14.00
CA LEU A 89 -0.69 -3.81 -13.08
C LEU A 89 0.35 -3.95 -11.96
N TYR A 90 1.33 -3.06 -11.93
CA TYR A 90 2.43 -3.14 -10.95
C TYR A 90 2.48 -1.94 -10.01
N GLU A 91 1.81 -0.84 -10.31
CA GLU A 91 1.75 0.33 -9.43
C GLU A 91 0.35 0.96 -9.43
N ILE A 92 -0.10 1.30 -8.22
CA ILE A 92 -1.35 2.00 -7.97
C ILE A 92 -1.01 3.25 -7.17
N ILE A 93 -1.42 4.41 -7.69
CA ILE A 93 -1.28 5.70 -7.03
C ILE A 93 -2.67 6.16 -6.60
N ILE A 94 -2.86 6.34 -5.31
CA ILE A 94 -4.08 6.95 -4.75
C ILE A 94 -3.84 8.44 -4.60
N ILE A 95 -4.73 9.25 -5.18
CA ILE A 95 -4.65 10.71 -5.16
C ILE A 95 -5.69 11.25 -4.18
N TYR A 96 -5.26 11.59 -2.98
CA TYR A 96 -6.09 12.16 -1.94
C TYR A 96 -6.41 13.63 -2.21
N LYS A 97 -7.46 14.15 -1.57
CA LYS A 97 -7.76 15.59 -1.65
C LYS A 97 -6.70 16.45 -0.96
N ASP A 98 -6.07 15.92 0.08
CA ASP A 98 -4.96 16.56 0.79
C ASP A 98 -4.02 15.52 1.42
N GLU A 99 -2.97 16.02 2.07
CA GLU A 99 -1.93 15.20 2.71
C GLU A 99 -2.38 14.56 4.03
N ASN A 100 -3.36 15.14 4.72
CA ASN A 100 -3.85 14.59 5.98
C ASN A 100 -4.63 13.30 5.72
N GLU A 101 -5.50 13.30 4.71
CA GLU A 101 -6.26 12.10 4.32
C GLU A 101 -5.33 10.97 3.85
N ARG A 102 -4.26 11.32 3.13
CA ARG A 102 -3.19 10.38 2.76
C ARG A 102 -2.54 9.78 4.00
N ASP A 103 -2.18 10.61 4.98
CA ASP A 103 -1.49 10.15 6.19
C ASP A 103 -2.36 9.23 7.04
N ILE A 104 -3.65 9.56 7.20
CA ILE A 104 -4.63 8.71 7.89
C ILE A 104 -4.69 7.33 7.23
N ASP A 105 -4.79 7.26 5.91
CA ASP A 105 -4.85 5.98 5.22
C ASP A 105 -3.52 5.23 5.22
N ALA A 106 -2.38 5.91 5.09
CA ALA A 106 -1.07 5.27 5.16
C ALA A 106 -0.84 4.63 6.54
N GLU A 107 -1.14 5.36 7.61
CA GLU A 107 -1.05 4.84 8.98
C GLU A 107 -2.03 3.68 9.20
N ARG A 108 -3.28 3.82 8.72
CA ARG A 108 -4.30 2.76 8.83
C ARG A 108 -3.91 1.49 8.07
N LEU A 109 -3.33 1.61 6.87
CA LEU A 109 -3.01 0.47 6.01
C LEU A 109 -1.71 -0.21 6.45
N PHE A 110 -0.69 0.57 6.81
CA PHE A 110 0.67 0.07 6.93
C PHE A 110 1.30 0.31 8.31
N GLY A 111 0.71 1.16 9.15
CA GLY A 111 1.29 1.61 10.41
C GLY A 111 2.52 2.49 10.19
N GLU A 112 3.49 2.40 11.09
CA GLU A 112 4.76 3.12 10.98
C GLU A 112 5.63 2.61 9.81
N PRO A 113 6.33 3.49 9.08
CA PRO A 113 7.33 3.11 8.08
C PRO A 113 8.37 2.13 8.65
N ASN A 114 8.82 1.18 7.82
CA ASN A 114 9.79 0.15 8.20
C ASN A 114 11.06 0.13 7.34
N VAL A 115 11.17 1.05 6.38
CA VAL A 115 12.38 1.30 5.56
C VAL A 115 12.75 2.78 5.69
N ASP A 116 13.94 3.05 6.22
CA ASP A 116 14.55 4.38 6.38
C ASP A 116 13.66 5.45 7.05
N GLY A 117 12.58 5.04 7.73
CA GLY A 117 11.62 5.94 8.39
C GLY A 117 10.64 6.64 7.45
N GLU A 118 10.67 6.37 6.15
CA GLU A 118 9.84 7.07 5.16
C GLU A 118 9.01 6.14 4.27
N GLU A 119 9.43 4.88 4.13
CA GLU A 119 8.81 3.89 3.24
C GLU A 119 8.33 2.65 4.00
N TRP A 120 7.44 1.91 3.35
CA TRP A 120 6.98 0.60 3.79
C TRP A 120 7.39 -0.47 2.80
N PHE A 121 7.99 -1.53 3.31
CA PHE A 121 8.14 -2.81 2.65
C PHE A 121 7.14 -3.80 3.24
N ILE A 122 6.29 -4.37 2.40
CA ILE A 122 5.25 -5.32 2.83
C ILE A 122 5.53 -6.67 2.18
N GLU A 123 5.95 -7.64 2.99
CA GLU A 123 6.13 -9.03 2.55
C GLU A 123 4.76 -9.63 2.20
N ARG A 124 4.59 -10.04 0.94
CA ARG A 124 3.32 -10.59 0.46
C ARG A 124 3.53 -11.57 -0.68
N LYS A 125 2.57 -12.50 -0.84
CA LYS A 125 2.50 -13.40 -1.99
C LYS A 125 1.38 -12.99 -2.95
N PRO A 126 1.57 -13.13 -4.28
CA PRO A 126 2.77 -13.67 -4.94
C PRO A 126 3.96 -12.71 -4.97
N HIS A 127 3.73 -11.41 -4.84
CA HIS A 127 4.76 -10.36 -4.94
C HIS A 127 4.80 -9.52 -3.67
N ASP A 128 6.01 -9.22 -3.21
CA ASP A 128 6.22 -8.23 -2.14
C ASP A 128 5.84 -6.84 -2.66
N LEU A 129 5.53 -5.92 -1.75
CA LEU A 129 5.12 -4.57 -2.09
C LEU A 129 6.07 -3.53 -1.47
N LYS A 130 6.18 -2.39 -2.14
CA LYS A 130 6.69 -1.14 -1.57
C LYS A 130 5.60 -0.09 -1.56
N ALA A 131 5.63 0.79 -0.56
CA ALA A 131 4.78 1.95 -0.53
C ALA A 131 5.53 3.17 0.02
N TRP A 132 5.15 4.35 -0.47
CA TRP A 132 5.68 5.62 0.01
C TRP A 132 4.69 6.76 -0.25
N LYS A 133 4.95 7.90 0.40
CA LYS A 133 4.13 9.11 0.30
C LYS A 133 4.78 10.11 -0.63
N TYR A 134 3.99 10.83 -1.42
CA TYR A 134 4.48 11.96 -2.21
C TYR A 134 3.39 13.02 -2.43
N ARG A 135 3.52 14.19 -1.78
CA ARG A 135 2.44 15.21 -1.73
C ARG A 135 1.13 14.54 -1.32
N ASN A 136 -0.02 14.92 -1.88
CA ASN A 136 -1.31 14.26 -1.64
C ASN A 136 -1.46 12.83 -2.21
N LYS A 137 -0.36 12.10 -2.46
CA LYS A 137 -0.40 10.75 -3.04
C LYS A 137 0.15 9.70 -2.09
N LEU A 138 -0.51 8.56 -2.07
CA LEU A 138 0.03 7.30 -1.56
C LEU A 138 0.33 6.40 -2.76
N ILE A 139 1.60 6.01 -2.91
CA ILE A 139 2.06 5.19 -4.01
C ILE A 139 2.33 3.79 -3.47
N ILE A 140 1.81 2.78 -4.15
CA ILE A 140 1.93 1.38 -3.74
C ILE A 140 2.29 0.56 -4.97
N THR A 141 3.39 -0.17 -4.89
CA THR A 141 3.97 -0.90 -6.00
C THR A 141 4.18 -2.36 -5.63
N ALA A 142 3.87 -3.25 -6.56
CA ALA A 142 4.22 -4.66 -6.46
C ALA A 142 5.56 -4.89 -7.15
N LEU A 143 6.44 -5.64 -6.49
CA LEU A 143 7.77 -5.97 -6.98
C LEU A 143 7.68 -7.19 -7.92
N ILE A 144 7.09 -6.97 -9.09
CA ILE A 144 6.90 -7.99 -10.12
C ILE A 144 8.15 -8.05 -11.02
N PRO A 145 8.76 -9.23 -11.27
CA PRO A 145 9.90 -9.36 -12.17
C PRO A 145 9.67 -8.71 -13.53
N GLY A 146 10.67 -7.96 -14.03
CA GLY A 146 10.61 -7.26 -15.31
C GLY A 146 9.80 -5.95 -15.30
N THR A 147 9.40 -5.45 -14.13
CA THR A 147 8.76 -4.13 -13.96
C THR A 147 9.73 -3.12 -13.35
N GLU A 148 9.41 -1.83 -13.49
CA GLU A 148 10.25 -0.67 -13.10
C GLU A 148 10.79 -0.74 -11.66
N TRP A 149 10.05 -1.35 -10.74
CA TRP A 149 10.41 -1.40 -9.32
C TRP A 149 11.06 -2.71 -8.88
N TYR A 150 11.21 -3.68 -9.78
CA TYR A 150 11.90 -4.92 -9.44
C TYR A 150 13.39 -4.69 -9.23
N LYS A 151 14.01 -5.49 -8.35
CA LYS A 151 15.39 -5.33 -7.89
C LYS A 151 16.41 -5.21 -9.02
N ASP A 152 16.20 -5.94 -10.12
CA ASP A 152 17.11 -5.95 -11.28
C ASP A 152 17.04 -4.69 -12.16
N ALA A 153 16.13 -3.74 -11.87
CA ALA A 153 16.05 -2.46 -12.60
C ALA A 153 17.12 -1.43 -12.17
N TYR A 154 17.88 -1.73 -11.09
CA TYR A 154 18.86 -0.83 -10.48
C TYR A 154 20.26 -1.44 -10.29
N ASP A 155 20.48 -2.67 -10.80
CA ASP A 155 21.80 -3.34 -10.87
C ASP A 155 22.42 -3.19 -12.27
#